data_AF-A0A0R0GCN7-F1
#
_entry.id   AF-A0A0R0GCN7-F1
#
_cell.length_a   1.000
_cell.length_b   1.000
_cell.length_c   1.000
_cell.angle_alpha   90.00
_cell.angle_beta   90.00
_cell.angle_gamma   90.00
#
_symmetry.space_group_name_H-M   'P 1'
#
loop_
_entity.id
_entity.type
_entity.pdbx_description
1 polymer ?
#
loop_
_entity_poly.entity_id
_entity_poly.type
_entity_poly.pdbx_seq_one_letter_code
_entity_poly.pdbx_strand_id
1 'polypeptide(L)'
;LGIRMLIWQHVELYNPNPPPNCVGYIHTNMSPMNVARNASEDARSMCYREYGTHLHLMVFELVKNSLRAVQERFMDSDEVAPPIRIIIADGIEDVTIKVSDEGGGIPRSGLPRIFTYLYSTAGISLSVEHELSDIGTMENVTMAGYGYGLPICRLYARYFGGDLQVISME
;
A
#
# COMPACT_ATOMS: atom_id res chain seq x y z
N LEU A 1 -16.79 -22.96 -22.51
CA LEU A 1 -17.99 -22.18 -22.11
C LEU A 1 -19.21 -23.08 -21.88
N GLY A 2 -19.67 -23.82 -22.90
CA GLY A 2 -20.88 -24.65 -22.82
C GLY A 2 -20.91 -25.67 -21.67
N ILE A 3 -19.82 -26.41 -21.44
CA ILE A 3 -19.73 -27.36 -20.33
C ILE A 3 -19.92 -26.67 -18.97
N ARG A 4 -19.26 -25.52 -18.74
CA ARG A 4 -19.45 -24.71 -17.51
C ARG A 4 -20.90 -24.26 -17.36
N MET A 5 -21.53 -23.80 -18.44
CA MET A 5 -22.93 -23.36 -18.41
C MET A 5 -23.86 -24.50 -17.96
N LEU A 6 -23.69 -25.70 -18.52
CA LEU A 6 -24.53 -26.86 -18.18
C LEU A 6 -24.29 -27.33 -16.74
N ILE A 7 -23.02 -27.38 -16.29
CA ILE A 7 -22.69 -27.72 -14.91
C ILE A 7 -23.34 -26.72 -13.95
N TRP A 8 -23.16 -25.42 -14.18
CA TRP A 8 -23.73 -24.38 -13.32
C TRP A 8 -25.26 -24.36 -13.36
N GLN A 9 -25.87 -24.58 -14.52
CA GLN A 9 -27.32 -24.71 -14.64
C GLN A 9 -27.82 -25.88 -13.80
N HIS A 10 -27.16 -27.05 -13.88
CA HIS A 10 -27.52 -28.20 -13.07
C HIS A 10 -27.35 -27.90 -11.59
N VAL A 11 -26.17 -27.44 -11.16
CA VAL A 11 -25.89 -27.14 -9.75
C VAL A 11 -26.90 -26.16 -9.15
N GLU A 12 -27.21 -25.05 -9.83
CA GLU A 12 -28.16 -24.05 -9.31
C GLU A 12 -29.62 -24.53 -9.32
N LEU A 13 -29.99 -25.47 -10.19
CA LEU A 13 -31.34 -26.07 -10.14
C LEU A 13 -31.55 -26.92 -8.88
N TYR A 14 -30.48 -27.42 -8.26
CA TYR A 14 -30.53 -28.18 -7.00
C TYR A 14 -30.13 -27.33 -5.78
N ASN A 15 -29.96 -26.03 -5.93
CA ASN A 15 -29.70 -25.14 -4.81
C ASN A 15 -30.95 -25.06 -3.91
N PRO A 16 -30.87 -25.41 -2.61
CA PRO A 16 -32.03 -25.39 -1.72
C PRO A 16 -32.58 -23.99 -1.46
N ASN A 17 -31.79 -22.94 -1.72
CA ASN A 17 -32.18 -21.54 -1.57
C ASN A 17 -31.90 -20.78 -2.87
N PRO A 18 -32.73 -20.98 -3.92
CA PRO A 18 -32.50 -20.36 -5.21
C PRO A 18 -32.66 -18.83 -5.12
N PRO A 19 -31.80 -18.04 -5.79
CA PRO A 19 -31.97 -16.60 -5.86
C PRO A 19 -33.32 -16.23 -6.53
N PRO A 20 -33.96 -15.12 -6.12
CA PRO A 20 -35.18 -14.66 -6.76
C PRO A 20 -34.93 -14.32 -8.24
N ASN A 21 -35.93 -14.58 -9.08
CA ASN A 21 -35.88 -14.35 -10.53
C ASN A 21 -34.79 -15.17 -11.27
N CYS A 22 -34.32 -16.29 -10.71
CA CYS A 22 -33.43 -17.22 -11.39
C CYS A 22 -34.11 -18.56 -11.66
N VAL A 23 -33.85 -19.13 -12.85
CA VAL A 23 -34.15 -20.53 -13.19
C VAL A 23 -32.81 -21.22 -13.45
N GLY A 24 -32.31 -21.94 -12.44
CA GLY A 24 -30.93 -22.39 -12.40
C GLY A 24 -29.97 -21.20 -12.49
N TYR A 25 -29.10 -21.19 -13.49
CA TYR A 25 -28.09 -20.15 -13.69
C TYR A 25 -28.60 -18.95 -14.53
N ILE A 26 -29.84 -19.01 -15.04
CA ILE A 26 -30.41 -17.98 -15.91
C ILE A 26 -31.30 -17.04 -15.11
N HIS A 27 -30.95 -15.75 -15.09
CA HIS A 27 -31.76 -14.71 -14.46
C HIS A 27 -32.86 -14.22 -15.43
N THR A 28 -34.13 -14.45 -15.09
CA THR A 28 -35.29 -14.24 -15.97
C THR A 28 -35.68 -12.78 -16.13
N ASN A 29 -35.33 -11.94 -15.17
CA ASN A 29 -35.61 -10.50 -15.19
C ASN A 29 -34.32 -9.66 -15.12
N MET A 30 -33.29 -10.10 -15.84
CA MET A 30 -31.99 -9.40 -15.87
C MET A 30 -32.13 -8.06 -16.60
N SER A 31 -31.60 -7.00 -16.00
CA SER A 31 -31.44 -5.70 -16.67
C SER A 31 -30.03 -5.58 -17.26
N PRO A 32 -29.88 -5.46 -18.60
CA PRO A 32 -28.56 -5.24 -19.22
C PRO A 32 -27.86 -4.00 -18.69
N MET A 33 -28.62 -2.95 -18.33
CA MET A 33 -28.07 -1.72 -17.74
C MET A 33 -27.41 -1.96 -16.38
N ASN A 34 -28.01 -2.80 -15.52
CA ASN A 34 -27.43 -3.12 -14.22
C ASN A 34 -26.18 -3.99 -14.38
N VAL A 35 -26.17 -4.93 -15.32
CA VAL A 35 -24.98 -5.74 -15.62
C VAL A 35 -23.84 -4.85 -16.10
N ALA A 36 -24.10 -3.94 -17.04
CA ALA A 36 -23.09 -3.02 -17.53
C ALA A 36 -22.57 -2.09 -16.42
N ARG A 37 -23.47 -1.58 -15.56
CA ARG A 37 -23.08 -0.74 -14.41
C ARG A 37 -22.20 -1.49 -13.43
N ASN A 38 -22.59 -2.68 -13.00
CA ASN A 38 -21.81 -3.50 -12.07
C ASN A 38 -20.42 -3.82 -12.65
N ALA A 39 -20.36 -4.20 -13.93
CA ALA A 39 -19.08 -4.43 -14.60
C ALA A 39 -18.19 -3.17 -14.63
N SER A 40 -18.80 -1.98 -14.78
CA SER A 40 -18.09 -0.71 -14.77
C SER A 40 -17.60 -0.33 -13.37
N GLU A 41 -18.39 -0.60 -12.34
CA GLU A 41 -18.02 -0.40 -10.93
C GLU A 41 -16.91 -1.36 -10.50
N ASP A 42 -16.99 -2.63 -10.90
CA ASP A 42 -15.93 -3.62 -10.66
C ASP A 42 -14.62 -3.19 -11.33
N ALA A 43 -14.67 -2.79 -12.61
CA ALA A 43 -13.51 -2.27 -13.32
C ALA A 43 -12.93 -1.02 -12.65
N ARG A 44 -13.78 -0.09 -12.21
CA ARG A 44 -13.37 1.12 -11.49
C ARG A 44 -12.70 0.79 -10.15
N SER A 45 -13.26 -0.16 -9.40
CA SER A 45 -12.69 -0.66 -8.14
C SER A 45 -11.33 -1.31 -8.37
N MET A 46 -11.18 -2.13 -9.42
CA MET A 46 -9.89 -2.69 -9.82
C MET A 46 -8.89 -1.60 -10.16
N CYS A 47 -9.27 -0.60 -10.97
CA CYS A 47 -8.39 0.54 -11.26
C CYS A 47 -7.97 1.27 -9.98
N TYR A 48 -8.90 1.63 -9.09
CA TYR A 48 -8.54 2.30 -7.84
C TYR A 48 -7.63 1.46 -6.95
N ARG A 49 -7.79 0.13 -6.96
CA ARG A 49 -6.86 -0.75 -6.25
C ARG A 49 -5.48 -0.70 -6.90
N GLU A 50 -5.37 -0.85 -8.22
CA GLU A 50 -4.06 -0.78 -8.90
C GLU A 50 -3.35 0.57 -8.66
N TYR A 51 -4.03 1.70 -8.92
CA TYR A 51 -3.41 3.02 -8.75
C TYR A 51 -3.27 3.43 -7.27
N GLY A 52 -4.25 3.10 -6.44
CA GLY A 52 -4.28 3.47 -5.03
C GLY A 52 -3.34 2.64 -4.16
N THR A 53 -3.08 1.38 -4.51
CA THR A 53 -2.13 0.53 -3.78
C THR A 53 -0.72 1.10 -3.85
N HIS A 54 -0.28 1.62 -5.00
CA HIS A 54 1.04 2.25 -5.11
C HIS A 54 1.17 3.49 -4.24
N LEU A 55 0.13 4.34 -4.23
CA LEU A 55 0.11 5.52 -3.37
C LEU A 55 0.15 5.13 -1.89
N HIS A 56 -0.63 4.13 -1.49
CA HIS A 56 -0.63 3.60 -0.13
C HIS A 56 0.75 3.08 0.27
N LEU A 57 1.41 2.28 -0.59
CA LEU A 57 2.76 1.77 -0.35
C LEU A 57 3.77 2.91 -0.16
N MET A 58 3.71 3.93 -1.02
CA MET A 58 4.60 5.10 -0.91
C MET A 58 4.41 5.83 0.42
N VAL A 59 3.16 6.17 0.76
CA VAL A 59 2.86 6.88 2.01
C VAL A 59 3.21 6.03 3.23
N PHE A 60 2.89 4.74 3.22
CA PHE A 60 3.23 3.80 4.28
C PHE A 60 4.74 3.75 4.54
N GLU A 61 5.54 3.55 3.50
CA GLU A 61 7.00 3.47 3.64
C GLU A 61 7.61 4.79 4.11
N LEU A 62 7.12 5.93 3.62
CA LEU A 62 7.59 7.25 4.06
C LEU A 62 7.23 7.51 5.53
N VAL A 63 5.99 7.25 5.93
CA VAL A 63 5.53 7.43 7.32
C VAL A 63 6.27 6.48 8.26
N LYS A 64 6.49 5.22 7.87
CA LYS A 64 7.27 4.25 8.64
C LYS A 64 8.70 4.74 8.88
N ASN A 65 9.37 5.26 7.84
CA ASN A 65 10.72 5.81 7.97
C ASN A 65 10.76 7.03 8.89
N SER A 66 9.81 7.95 8.73
CA SER A 66 9.69 9.14 9.59
C SER A 66 9.40 8.78 11.05
N LEU A 67 8.48 7.84 11.30
CA LEU A 67 8.19 7.34 12.66
C LEU A 67 9.41 6.69 13.29
N ARG A 68 10.16 5.87 12.53
CA ARG A 68 11.40 5.27 13.01
C ARG A 68 12.42 6.33 13.42
N ALA A 69 12.66 7.34 12.57
CA ALA A 69 13.62 8.40 12.86
C ALA A 69 13.23 9.22 14.11
N VAL A 70 11.95 9.57 14.24
CA VAL A 70 11.44 10.27 15.44
C VAL A 70 11.56 9.37 16.68
N GLN A 71 11.18 8.10 16.59
CA GLN A 71 11.28 7.19 17.73
C GLN A 71 12.73 7.00 18.17
N GLU A 72 13.66 6.79 17.25
CA GLU A 72 15.09 6.64 17.56
C GLU A 72 15.67 7.91 18.22
N ARG A 73 15.24 9.10 17.80
CA ARG A 73 15.70 10.37 18.38
C ARG A 73 15.17 10.64 19.79
N PHE A 74 13.91 10.31 20.03
CA PHE A 74 13.21 10.65 21.29
C PHE A 74 13.11 9.48 22.27
N MET A 75 13.67 8.31 21.96
CA MET A 75 13.56 7.08 22.79
C MET A 75 14.02 7.28 24.24
N ASP A 76 15.13 7.97 24.43
CA ASP A 76 15.74 8.23 25.75
C ASP A 76 15.51 9.68 26.23
N SER A 77 14.62 10.42 25.55
CA SER A 77 14.28 11.81 25.90
C SER A 77 13.07 11.85 26.83
N ASP A 78 13.09 12.77 27.80
CA ASP A 78 11.91 13.10 28.61
C ASP A 78 10.89 13.95 27.82
N GLU A 79 11.26 14.43 26.62
CA GLU A 79 10.39 15.21 25.75
C GLU A 79 9.38 14.33 24.99
N VAL A 80 8.16 14.82 24.81
CA VAL A 80 7.15 14.15 24.00
C VAL A 80 7.55 14.22 22.53
N ALA A 81 7.64 13.06 21.88
CA ALA A 81 7.95 12.96 20.46
C ALA A 81 6.97 13.79 19.60
N PRO A 82 7.49 14.65 18.70
CA PRO A 82 6.65 15.49 17.84
C PRO A 82 5.91 14.64 16.78
N PRO A 83 4.72 15.07 16.35
CA PRO A 83 3.93 14.32 15.37
C PRO A 83 4.52 14.39 13.96
N ILE A 84 4.36 13.32 13.19
CA ILE A 84 4.62 13.32 11.74
C ILE A 84 3.53 14.13 11.05
N ARG A 85 3.92 15.19 10.33
CA ARG A 85 2.99 16.07 9.61
C ARG A 85 2.88 15.63 8.15
N ILE A 86 1.66 15.39 7.69
CA ILE A 86 1.36 15.09 6.30
C ILE A 86 0.53 16.24 5.72
N ILE A 87 1.03 16.86 4.64
CA ILE A 87 0.34 17.92 3.91
C ILE A 87 0.03 17.42 2.51
N ILE A 88 -1.23 17.50 2.11
CA ILE A 88 -1.68 17.16 0.76
C ILE A 88 -2.06 18.47 0.06
N ALA A 89 -1.44 18.75 -1.07
CA ALA A 89 -1.75 19.88 -1.93
C ALA A 89 -2.25 19.36 -3.28
N ASP A 90 -3.46 19.76 -3.64
CA ASP A 90 -4.11 19.42 -4.90
C ASP A 90 -3.95 20.60 -5.87
N GLY A 91 -3.08 20.44 -6.86
CA GLY A 91 -2.83 21.40 -7.93
C GLY A 91 -3.59 21.05 -9.20
N ILE A 92 -3.50 21.91 -10.21
CA ILE A 92 -4.15 21.67 -11.52
C ILE A 92 -3.41 20.57 -12.29
N GLU A 93 -2.08 20.51 -12.17
CA GLU A 93 -1.22 19.58 -12.90
C GLU A 93 -0.71 18.44 -12.00
N ASP A 94 -0.45 18.74 -10.72
CA ASP A 94 0.19 17.82 -9.79
C ASP A 94 -0.55 17.74 -8.45
N VAL A 95 -0.56 16.54 -7.87
CA VAL A 95 -0.89 16.31 -6.46
C VAL A 95 0.42 16.11 -5.69
N THR A 96 0.68 16.96 -4.69
CA THR A 96 1.87 16.86 -3.85
C THR A 96 1.49 16.35 -2.46
N ILE A 97 2.16 15.28 -2.01
CA ILE A 97 2.08 14.80 -0.62
C ILE A 97 3.42 15.05 0.04
N LYS A 98 3.45 15.94 1.03
CA LYS A 98 4.64 16.23 1.84
C LYS A 98 4.52 15.55 3.20
N VAL A 99 5.39 14.57 3.45
CA VAL A 99 5.61 13.98 4.77
C VAL A 99 6.75 14.74 5.44
N SER A 100 6.56 15.19 6.67
CA SER A 100 7.56 15.96 7.44
C SER A 100 7.66 15.41 8.85
N ASP A 101 8.89 15.21 9.30
CA ASP A 101 9.22 14.73 10.64
C ASP A 101 10.30 15.60 11.28
N GLU A 102 10.54 15.38 12.57
CA GLU A 102 11.58 16.05 13.34
C GLU A 102 12.57 15.00 13.91
N GLY A 103 12.85 13.93 13.14
CA GLY A 103 13.69 12.80 13.55
C GLY A 103 15.20 13.05 13.54
N GLY A 104 15.64 14.32 13.39
CA GLY A 104 17.06 14.71 13.40
C GLY A 104 17.71 14.74 12.02
N GLY A 105 16.97 14.35 10.98
CA GLY A 105 17.44 14.42 9.61
C GLY A 105 18.46 13.35 9.23
N ILE A 106 19.00 13.53 8.03
CA ILE A 106 19.93 12.69 7.31
C ILE A 106 21.18 13.54 7.02
N PRO A 107 22.37 13.13 7.49
CA PRO A 107 23.61 13.82 7.19
C PRO A 107 23.81 14.00 5.69
N ARG A 108 24.40 15.12 5.26
CA ARG A 108 24.61 15.42 3.82
C ARG A 108 25.39 14.33 3.08
N SER A 109 26.29 13.63 3.77
CA SER A 109 27.04 12.48 3.24
C SER A 109 26.19 11.20 3.09
N GLY A 110 25.07 11.11 3.80
CA GLY A 110 24.10 10.02 3.71
C GLY A 110 23.08 10.20 2.58
N LEU A 111 22.70 11.44 2.27
CA LEU A 111 21.64 11.74 1.29
C LEU A 111 21.80 11.06 -0.08
N PRO A 112 23.00 10.99 -0.71
CA PRO A 112 23.14 10.30 -2.00
C PRO A 112 22.85 8.80 -1.94
N ARG A 113 22.97 8.18 -0.75
CA ARG A 113 22.86 6.72 -0.55
C ARG A 113 21.44 6.25 -0.28
N ILE A 114 20.52 7.12 0.13
CA ILE A 114 19.17 6.73 0.57
C ILE A 114 18.30 6.12 -0.54
N PHE A 115 18.64 6.40 -1.80
CA PHE A 115 17.98 5.81 -2.98
C PHE A 115 18.76 4.62 -3.56
N THR A 116 19.84 4.19 -2.93
CA THR A 116 20.54 2.96 -3.29
C THR A 116 19.82 1.77 -2.66
N TYR A 117 19.48 0.77 -3.47
CA TYR A 117 18.90 -0.48 -2.95
C TYR A 117 19.85 -1.13 -1.93
N LEU A 118 19.29 -1.78 -0.92
CA LEU A 118 19.99 -2.42 0.21
C LEU A 118 20.72 -1.48 1.17
N TYR A 119 20.75 -0.17 0.91
CA TYR A 119 21.27 0.79 1.88
C TYR A 119 20.26 0.99 3.01
N SER A 120 20.67 0.72 4.25
CA SER A 120 19.87 0.96 5.45
C SER A 120 20.78 1.39 6.60
N THR A 121 20.28 2.29 7.45
CA THR A 121 20.90 2.65 8.73
C THR A 121 20.42 1.77 9.88
N ALA A 122 19.46 0.88 9.62
CA ALA A 122 19.16 -0.17 10.57
C ALA A 122 20.41 -1.04 10.73
N GLY A 123 20.78 -1.34 11.98
CA GLY A 123 21.75 -2.39 12.22
C GLY A 123 21.32 -3.64 11.45
N ILE A 124 22.29 -4.37 10.88
CA ILE A 124 22.06 -5.69 10.27
C ILE A 124 21.75 -6.67 11.42
N SER A 125 20.65 -6.45 12.11
CA SER A 125 19.99 -7.47 12.90
C SER A 125 19.19 -8.25 11.88
N LEU A 126 19.88 -9.17 11.22
CA LEU A 126 19.28 -10.27 10.46
C LEU A 126 18.26 -10.95 11.37
N SER A 127 17.00 -10.53 11.29
CA SER A 127 15.84 -11.24 11.83
C SER A 127 15.52 -12.49 10.99
N VAL A 128 16.53 -13.09 10.36
CA VAL A 128 16.42 -14.42 9.72
C VAL A 128 16.11 -15.48 10.79
N GLU A 129 16.37 -15.19 12.07
CA GLU A 129 15.99 -16.08 13.17
C GLU A 129 14.52 -15.95 13.63
N HIS A 130 13.79 -14.88 13.28
CA HIS A 130 12.41 -14.65 13.76
C HIS A 130 11.30 -14.87 12.71
N GLU A 131 11.62 -15.03 11.43
CA GLU A 131 10.59 -15.33 10.41
C GLU A 131 10.18 -16.82 10.38
N LEU A 132 10.94 -17.72 11.01
CA LEU A 132 10.60 -19.15 11.05
C LEU A 132 9.80 -19.57 12.30
N SER A 133 9.67 -18.70 13.32
CA SER A 133 9.03 -19.05 14.59
C SER A 133 7.61 -18.52 14.75
N ASP A 134 7.09 -17.65 13.87
CA ASP A 134 5.77 -17.06 14.09
C ASP A 134 4.99 -16.80 12.79
N ILE A 135 4.43 -17.87 12.23
CA ILE A 135 3.36 -17.80 11.20
C ILE A 135 2.00 -17.41 11.86
N GLY A 136 1.97 -17.15 13.17
CA GLY A 136 0.74 -17.02 13.96
C GLY A 136 0.36 -15.60 14.44
N THR A 137 1.26 -14.63 14.44
CA THR A 137 0.96 -13.29 14.99
C THR A 137 1.40 -12.17 14.04
N MET A 138 0.43 -11.37 13.56
CA MET A 138 0.68 -10.16 12.76
C MET A 138 1.25 -8.99 13.60
N GLU A 139 2.05 -9.26 14.65
CA GLU A 139 2.41 -8.22 15.65
C GLU A 139 3.88 -7.80 15.67
N ASN A 140 4.78 -8.43 14.91
CA ASN A 140 6.16 -7.94 14.77
C ASN A 140 6.39 -7.32 13.38
N VAL A 141 5.74 -6.18 13.11
CA VAL A 141 6.06 -5.37 11.93
C VAL A 141 7.41 -4.71 12.16
N THR A 142 8.47 -5.25 11.55
CA THR A 142 9.81 -4.69 11.60
C THR A 142 9.80 -3.27 11.01
N MET A 143 9.96 -2.25 11.86
CA MET A 143 9.96 -0.83 11.43
C MET A 143 11.11 -0.50 10.47
N ALA A 144 12.23 -1.20 10.61
CA ALA A 144 13.36 -1.14 9.70
C ALA A 144 13.23 -2.23 8.62
N GLY A 145 13.10 -1.80 7.35
CA GLY A 145 13.16 -2.71 6.22
C GLY A 145 14.58 -2.98 5.72
N TYR A 146 14.69 -3.83 4.71
CA TYR A 146 15.93 -4.24 4.04
C TYR A 146 16.60 -3.16 3.14
N GLY A 147 16.19 -1.89 3.25
CA GLY A 147 16.75 -0.81 2.41
C GLY A 147 16.19 -0.73 0.99
N TYR A 148 14.97 -1.21 0.76
CA TYR A 148 14.28 -1.10 -0.53
C TYR A 148 13.18 -0.03 -0.58
N GLY A 149 12.70 0.45 0.57
CA GLY A 149 11.52 1.32 0.68
C GLY A 149 11.62 2.60 -0.15
N LEU A 150 12.58 3.48 0.15
CA LEU A 150 12.77 4.75 -0.57
C LEU A 150 13.04 4.56 -2.08
N PRO A 151 13.94 3.64 -2.51
CA PRO A 151 14.12 3.34 -3.92
C PRO A 151 12.83 2.92 -4.64
N ILE A 152 12.04 2.02 -4.04
CA ILE A 152 10.76 1.54 -4.60
C ILE A 152 9.74 2.67 -4.66
N CYS A 153 9.65 3.49 -3.62
CA CYS A 153 8.74 4.64 -3.62
C CYS A 153 9.05 5.60 -4.77
N ARG A 154 10.33 5.91 -4.98
CA ARG A 154 10.75 6.77 -6.08
C ARG A 154 10.48 6.14 -7.44
N LEU A 155 10.65 4.83 -7.57
CA LEU A 155 10.31 4.09 -8.79
C LEU A 155 8.82 4.20 -9.11
N TYR A 156 7.94 3.99 -8.13
CA TYR A 156 6.48 4.12 -8.33
C TYR A 156 6.06 5.55 -8.68
N ALA A 157 6.59 6.55 -7.97
CA ALA A 157 6.31 7.95 -8.28
C ALA A 157 6.66 8.29 -9.74
N ARG A 158 7.86 7.87 -10.19
CA ARG A 158 8.32 8.12 -11.56
C ARG A 158 7.59 7.34 -12.63
N TYR A 159 7.17 6.11 -12.32
CA TYR A 159 6.40 5.28 -13.26
C TYR A 159 5.11 5.97 -13.72
N PHE A 160 4.45 6.73 -12.82
CA PHE A 160 3.26 7.52 -13.14
C PHE A 160 3.54 8.98 -13.50
N GLY A 161 4.80 9.33 -13.81
CA GLY A 161 5.18 10.67 -14.27
C GLY A 161 5.50 11.69 -13.17
N GLY A 162 5.48 11.30 -11.89
CA GLY A 162 5.90 12.15 -10.77
C GLY A 162 7.37 11.96 -10.36
N ASP A 163 7.72 12.37 -9.15
CA ASP A 163 9.00 12.03 -8.51
C ASP A 163 8.85 12.00 -6.97
N LEU A 164 9.81 11.39 -6.29
CA LEU A 164 9.98 11.49 -4.84
C LEU A 164 11.25 12.30 -4.55
N GLN A 165 11.09 13.37 -3.78
CA GLN A 165 12.20 14.22 -3.34
C GLN A 165 12.30 14.19 -1.82
N VAL A 166 13.53 14.17 -1.32
CA VAL A 166 13.83 14.20 0.12
C VAL A 166 14.64 15.46 0.40
N ILE A 167 14.15 16.28 1.31
CA ILE A 167 14.85 17.44 1.85
C ILE A 167 15.06 17.16 3.32
N SER A 168 16.32 17.19 3.75
CA SER A 168 16.72 16.91 5.12
C SER A 168 17.36 18.13 5.75
N MET A 169 17.08 18.34 7.03
CA MET A 169 17.72 19.33 7.89
C MET A 169 18.31 18.57 9.09
N GLU A 170 19.64 18.65 9.23
CA GLU A 170 20.41 18.13 10.37
C GLU A 170 20.60 19.25 11.39
#